data_AF-A0A291B8T0-F1
#
_entry.id   AF-A0A291B8T0-F1
#
_cell.length_a   1.000
_cell.length_b   1.000
_cell.length_c   1.000
_cell.angle_alpha   90.00
_cell.angle_beta   90.00
_cell.angle_gamma   90.00
#
_symmetry.space_group_name_H-M   'P 1'
#
loop_
_entity.id
_entity.type
_entity.pdbx_description
1 polymer ?
#
loop_
_entity_poly.entity_id
_entity_poly.type
_entity_poly.pdbx_seq_one_letter_code
_entity_poly.pdbx_strand_id
1 'polypeptide(L)'
;MKQLFFTLTMILMLSTPTANAQDNYISDELFTYMHSGPGTQFRIIGSINAGTKITIVDRDANADYTQVIDERGRKGWVSNKHVSRQPGLKIRIPSLEKELAQVKLMLANAKDNSKIKTKSLIESLDQRNAQLKKLEIYTNDLHHKLINAQSEIRALHARIDTQKDNLLMSWFTYGAIVAGGGLLLGLILSHLIPHHKKRNNDWT
;
A
#
# COMPACT_ATOMS: atom_id res chain seq x y z
N MET A 1 -13.21 0.26 -43.12
CA MET A 1 -11.99 -0.56 -43.36
C MET A 1 -10.92 0.13 -44.23
N LYS A 2 -11.24 1.06 -45.15
CA LYS A 2 -10.22 1.76 -45.97
C LYS A 2 -9.33 2.77 -45.20
N GLN A 3 -9.85 3.40 -44.15
CA GLN A 3 -9.12 4.37 -43.31
C GLN A 3 -8.01 3.72 -42.47
N LEU A 4 -8.16 2.43 -42.13
CA LEU A 4 -7.19 1.65 -41.34
C LEU A 4 -5.95 1.23 -42.15
N PHE A 5 -6.10 1.07 -43.48
CA PHE A 5 -4.99 0.75 -44.36
C PHE A 5 -4.08 1.96 -44.59
N PHE A 6 -4.65 3.18 -44.64
CA PHE A 6 -3.89 4.41 -44.90
C PHE A 6 -3.00 4.83 -43.71
N THR A 7 -3.45 4.55 -42.48
CA THR A 7 -2.68 4.81 -41.26
C THR A 7 -1.54 3.81 -41.08
N LEU A 8 -1.70 2.57 -41.55
CA LEU A 8 -0.66 1.54 -41.45
C LEU A 8 0.50 1.78 -42.43
N THR A 9 0.21 2.34 -43.61
CA THR A 9 1.24 2.70 -44.60
C THR A 9 2.06 3.94 -44.19
N MET A 10 1.49 4.86 -43.41
CA MET A 10 2.20 6.06 -42.93
C MET A 10 3.25 5.73 -41.86
N ILE A 11 3.00 4.71 -41.04
CA ILE A 11 3.93 4.29 -39.97
C ILE A 11 5.17 3.58 -40.53
N LEU A 12 5.08 2.96 -41.71
CA LEU A 12 6.18 2.21 -42.31
C LEU A 12 7.24 3.10 -42.99
N MET A 13 6.92 4.37 -43.27
CA MET A 13 7.85 5.32 -43.92
C MET A 13 8.78 6.05 -42.94
N LEU A 14 8.61 5.88 -41.62
CA LEU A 14 9.44 6.53 -40.60
C LEU A 14 10.67 5.72 -40.16
N SER A 15 10.90 4.52 -40.69
CA SER A 15 12.09 3.74 -40.36
C SER A 15 13.29 4.15 -41.24
N THR A 16 13.85 5.33 -41.00
CA THR A 16 15.19 5.66 -41.51
C THR A 16 16.23 4.88 -40.71
N PRO A 17 17.15 4.14 -41.34
CA PRO A 17 18.25 3.49 -40.63
C PRO A 17 19.15 4.58 -40.03
N THR A 18 19.19 4.65 -38.71
CA THR A 18 20.19 5.44 -37.98
C THR A 18 21.56 4.82 -38.21
N ALA A 19 22.42 5.49 -38.97
CA ALA A 19 23.82 5.12 -39.09
C ALA A 19 24.48 5.25 -37.71
N ASN A 20 24.68 4.11 -37.03
CA ASN A 20 25.39 4.05 -35.77
C ASN A 20 26.86 4.38 -36.01
N ALA A 21 27.24 5.64 -35.82
CA ALA A 21 28.63 6.06 -35.74
C ALA A 21 29.25 5.41 -34.49
N GLN A 22 30.04 4.35 -34.68
CA GLN A 22 30.77 3.72 -33.59
C GLN A 22 32.05 4.50 -33.33
N ASP A 23 32.12 5.10 -32.15
CA ASP A 23 33.33 5.75 -31.66
C ASP A 23 34.41 4.70 -31.36
N ASN A 24 35.59 4.86 -31.98
CA ASN A 24 36.75 4.01 -31.73
C ASN A 24 37.90 4.90 -31.20
N TYR A 25 38.75 4.31 -30.37
CA TYR A 25 39.84 4.96 -29.67
C TYR A 25 41.14 4.15 -29.83
N ILE A 26 42.28 4.77 -29.57
CA ILE A 26 43.56 4.06 -29.50
C ILE A 26 43.78 3.55 -28.06
N SER A 27 44.15 2.27 -27.94
CA SER A 27 44.42 1.60 -26.66
C SER A 27 45.62 2.21 -25.94
N ASP A 28 45.77 1.88 -24.66
CA ASP A 28 46.52 2.62 -23.64
C ASP A 28 48.06 2.56 -23.74
N GLU A 29 48.63 2.22 -24.91
CA GLU A 29 50.07 2.32 -25.14
C GLU A 29 50.43 3.74 -25.60
N LEU A 30 51.35 4.39 -24.87
CA LEU A 30 51.75 5.81 -24.93
C LEU A 30 51.60 6.50 -26.30
N PHE A 31 51.98 5.81 -27.38
CA PHE A 31 51.68 6.17 -28.76
C PHE A 31 51.73 4.92 -29.66
N THR A 32 51.05 4.96 -30.80
CA THR A 32 51.16 3.96 -31.87
C THR A 32 51.62 4.61 -33.16
N TYR A 33 52.39 3.89 -33.97
CA TYR A 33 52.85 4.37 -35.26
C TYR A 33 51.79 4.15 -36.34
N MET A 34 51.60 5.17 -37.16
CA MET A 34 50.73 5.15 -38.32
C MET A 34 51.56 4.92 -39.58
N HIS A 35 51.20 3.90 -40.34
CA HIS A 35 51.87 3.49 -41.57
C HIS A 35 51.08 3.95 -42.81
N SER A 36 51.79 4.11 -43.92
CA SER A 36 51.20 4.43 -45.23
C SER A 36 50.42 3.26 -45.86
N GLY A 37 50.69 2.02 -45.44
CA GLY A 37 50.02 0.81 -45.92
C GLY A 37 49.83 -0.23 -44.79
N PRO A 38 49.12 -1.34 -45.06
CA PRO A 38 48.76 -2.35 -44.06
C PRO A 38 49.96 -3.26 -43.73
N GLY A 39 50.89 -2.80 -42.90
CA GLY A 39 52.06 -3.58 -42.50
C GLY A 39 53.21 -2.73 -41.95
N THR A 40 54.12 -3.38 -41.21
CA THR A 40 55.36 -2.74 -40.69
C THR A 40 56.35 -2.37 -41.80
N GLN A 41 56.26 -3.03 -42.96
CA GLN A 41 57.09 -2.79 -44.14
C GLN A 41 56.81 -1.44 -44.82
N PHE A 42 55.69 -0.80 -44.52
CA PHE A 42 55.31 0.49 -45.09
C PHE A 42 55.88 1.66 -44.28
N ARG A 43 56.18 2.76 -44.96
CA ARG A 43 56.75 3.97 -44.34
C ARG A 43 55.83 4.50 -43.23
N ILE A 44 56.42 4.81 -42.07
CA ILE A 44 55.75 5.51 -40.97
C ILE A 44 55.46 6.94 -41.43
N ILE A 45 54.19 7.32 -41.37
CA ILE A 45 53.71 8.66 -41.75
C ILE A 45 53.40 9.53 -40.54
N GLY A 46 53.43 8.96 -39.33
CA GLY A 46 53.33 9.69 -38.08
C GLY A 46 53.09 8.78 -36.88
N SER A 47 52.85 9.39 -35.73
CA SER A 47 52.36 8.72 -34.52
C SER A 47 50.99 9.27 -34.12
N ILE A 48 50.25 8.46 -33.37
CA ILE A 48 48.98 8.82 -32.74
C ILE A 48 49.06 8.44 -31.26
N ASN A 49 48.64 9.34 -30.38
CA ASN A 49 48.69 9.12 -28.94
C ASN A 49 47.55 8.21 -28.46
N ALA A 50 47.78 7.49 -27.36
CA ALA A 50 46.73 6.74 -26.66
C ALA A 50 45.52 7.63 -26.32
N GLY A 51 44.31 7.09 -26.44
CA GLY A 51 43.07 7.79 -26.12
C GLY A 51 42.57 8.80 -27.16
N THR A 52 43.30 8.99 -28.27
CA THR A 52 42.84 9.82 -29.40
C THR A 52 41.60 9.19 -30.05
N LYS A 53 40.59 9.99 -30.40
CA LYS A 53 39.42 9.50 -31.12
C LYS A 53 39.79 9.23 -32.58
N ILE A 54 39.45 8.04 -33.08
CA ILE A 54 39.75 7.64 -34.45
C ILE A 54 38.49 7.17 -35.16
N THR A 55 38.40 7.49 -36.45
CA THR A 55 37.35 6.95 -37.32
C THR A 55 37.94 5.83 -38.16
N ILE A 56 37.31 4.65 -38.13
CA ILE A 56 37.76 3.49 -38.88
C ILE A 56 37.18 3.57 -40.28
N VAL A 57 38.05 3.52 -41.29
CA VAL A 57 37.67 3.55 -42.70
C VAL A 57 37.63 2.14 -43.27
N ASP A 58 38.64 1.33 -42.95
CA ASP A 58 38.77 -0.02 -43.49
C ASP A 58 39.54 -0.93 -42.52
N ARG A 59 39.34 -2.23 -42.62
CA ARG A 59 40.03 -3.24 -41.80
C ARG A 59 40.58 -4.34 -42.70
N ASP A 60 41.90 -4.47 -42.70
CA ASP A 60 42.56 -5.59 -43.35
C ASP A 60 42.78 -6.70 -42.32
N ALA A 61 41.93 -7.73 -42.38
CA ALA A 61 42.00 -8.89 -41.50
C ALA A 61 43.18 -9.81 -41.79
N ASN A 62 43.82 -9.72 -42.97
CA ASN A 62 44.97 -10.54 -43.32
C ASN A 62 46.28 -9.94 -42.79
N ALA A 63 46.36 -8.62 -42.72
CA ALA A 63 47.56 -7.92 -42.27
C ALA A 63 47.57 -7.59 -40.77
N ASP A 64 46.45 -7.72 -40.05
CA ASP A 64 46.26 -7.20 -38.67
C ASP A 64 46.38 -5.67 -38.56
N TYR A 65 46.05 -4.94 -39.64
CA TYR A 65 46.05 -3.47 -39.67
C TYR A 65 44.67 -2.91 -39.98
N THR A 66 44.36 -1.79 -39.34
CA THR A 66 43.12 -1.02 -39.55
C THR A 66 43.47 0.34 -40.13
N GLN A 67 42.78 0.72 -41.20
CA GLN A 67 42.89 2.05 -41.77
C GLN A 67 42.01 3.01 -40.97
N VAL A 68 42.64 4.05 -40.43
CA VAL A 68 42.02 5.03 -39.54
C VAL A 68 42.21 6.44 -40.07
N ILE A 69 41.26 7.31 -39.73
CA ILE A 69 41.38 8.76 -39.86
C ILE A 69 41.46 9.34 -38.45
N ASP A 70 42.55 10.06 -38.21
CA ASP A 70 42.82 10.83 -36.99
C ASP A 70 41.96 12.12 -36.95
N GLU A 71 41.77 12.74 -35.79
CA GLU A 71 41.04 14.01 -35.60
C GLU A 71 41.60 15.14 -36.48
N ARG A 72 42.88 15.03 -36.83
CA ARG A 72 43.60 15.96 -37.72
C ARG A 72 43.35 15.70 -39.21
N GLY A 73 42.46 14.77 -39.56
CA GLY A 73 42.12 14.42 -40.95
C GLY A 73 43.18 13.57 -41.67
N ARG A 74 44.19 13.06 -40.95
CA ARG A 74 45.26 12.24 -41.53
C ARG A 74 44.78 10.79 -41.69
N LYS A 75 44.96 10.22 -42.89
CA LYS A 75 44.60 8.84 -43.20
C LYS A 75 45.83 7.93 -43.14
N GLY A 76 45.73 6.81 -42.43
CA GLY A 76 46.81 5.84 -42.35
C GLY A 76 46.42 4.54 -41.69
N TRP A 77 47.37 3.61 -41.61
CA TRP A 77 47.16 2.26 -41.09
C TRP A 77 47.78 2.12 -39.70
N VAL A 78 47.01 1.58 -38.76
CA VAL A 78 47.43 1.34 -37.37
C VAL A 78 47.18 -0.13 -37.06
N SER A 79 48.04 -0.76 -36.26
CA SER A 79 47.85 -2.15 -35.87
C SER A 79 46.55 -2.32 -35.07
N ASN A 80 45.77 -3.36 -35.40
CA ASN A 80 44.46 -3.64 -34.80
C ASN A 80 44.54 -3.83 -33.27
N LYS A 81 45.69 -4.30 -32.75
CA LYS A 81 45.96 -4.46 -31.31
C LYS A 81 45.85 -3.14 -30.53
N HIS A 82 46.10 -2.02 -31.19
CA HIS A 82 46.05 -0.70 -30.59
C HIS A 82 44.71 0.01 -30.82
N VAL A 83 43.73 -0.64 -31.46
CA VAL A 83 42.41 -0.06 -31.70
C VAL A 83 41.44 -0.61 -30.67
N SER A 84 41.03 0.23 -29.72
CA SER A 84 40.06 -0.10 -28.67
C SER A 84 38.73 0.62 -28.91
N ARG A 85 37.62 -0.04 -28.61
CA ARG A 85 36.30 0.61 -28.57
C ARG A 85 36.04 1.38 -27.27
N GLN A 86 36.97 1.33 -26.33
CA GLN A 86 36.81 1.90 -24.99
C GLN A 86 37.75 3.09 -24.80
N PRO A 87 37.28 4.20 -24.17
CA PRO A 87 38.14 5.31 -23.80
C PRO A 87 39.30 4.85 -22.89
N GLY A 88 40.46 5.50 -23.02
CA GLY A 88 41.67 5.17 -22.25
C GLY A 88 41.50 5.26 -20.74
N LEU A 89 42.34 4.54 -19.98
CA LEU A 89 42.19 4.38 -18.52
C LEU A 89 42.31 5.71 -17.77
N LYS A 90 43.09 6.67 -18.29
CA LYS A 90 43.21 8.04 -17.74
C LYS A 90 41.88 8.78 -17.63
N ILE A 91 40.92 8.52 -18.52
CA ILE A 91 39.60 9.16 -18.50
C ILE A 91 38.64 8.35 -17.61
N ARG A 92 38.78 7.02 -17.61
CA ARG A 92 37.91 6.12 -16.85
C ARG A 92 38.14 6.18 -15.35
N ILE A 93 39.39 6.25 -14.87
CA ILE A 93 39.71 6.22 -13.43
C ILE A 93 38.96 7.35 -12.67
N PRO A 94 39.06 8.64 -13.07
CA PRO A 94 38.34 9.70 -12.36
C PRO A 94 36.81 9.55 -12.44
N SER A 95 36.29 9.02 -13.55
CA SER A 95 34.84 8.78 -13.70
C SER A 95 34.34 7.65 -12.80
N LEU A 96 35.11 6.57 -12.67
CA LEU A 96 34.80 5.41 -11.83
C LEU A 96 34.90 5.77 -10.34
N GLU A 97 35.89 6.58 -9.95
CA GLU A 97 36.00 7.08 -8.57
C GLU A 97 34.79 7.95 -8.19
N LYS A 98 34.35 8.83 -9.10
CA LYS A 98 33.14 9.64 -8.90
C LYS A 98 31.90 8.78 -8.78
N GLU A 99 31.74 7.80 -9.65
CA GLU A 99 30.60 6.86 -9.61
C GLU A 99 30.60 6.05 -8.30
N LEU A 100 31.74 5.55 -7.87
CA LEU A 100 31.88 4.81 -6.62
C LEU A 100 31.54 5.68 -5.40
N ALA A 101 32.00 6.94 -5.38
CA ALA A 101 31.61 7.90 -4.34
C ALA A 101 30.11 8.16 -4.34
N GLN A 102 29.49 8.35 -5.51
CA GLN A 102 28.05 8.56 -5.65
C GLN A 102 27.24 7.34 -5.20
N VAL A 103 27.64 6.13 -5.61
CA VAL A 103 27.00 4.87 -5.21
C VAL A 103 27.12 4.64 -3.70
N LYS A 104 28.29 4.94 -3.10
CA LYS A 104 28.45 4.88 -1.63
C LYS A 104 27.51 5.85 -0.92
N LEU A 105 27.36 7.09 -1.41
CA LEU A 105 26.42 8.06 -0.85
C LEU A 105 24.97 7.59 -0.99
N MET A 106 24.58 7.07 -2.16
CA MET A 106 23.25 6.51 -2.39
C MET A 106 22.98 5.32 -1.46
N LEU A 107 23.96 4.44 -1.24
CA LEU A 107 23.84 3.31 -0.35
C LEU A 107 23.66 3.75 1.11
N ALA A 108 24.43 4.75 1.56
CA ALA A 108 24.29 5.33 2.89
C ALA A 108 22.88 5.93 3.08
N ASN A 109 22.43 6.75 2.14
CA ASN A 109 21.09 7.35 2.15
C ASN A 109 19.99 6.29 2.11
N ALA A 110 20.12 5.25 1.27
CA ALA A 110 19.15 4.16 1.19
C ALA A 110 19.08 3.36 2.50
N LYS A 111 20.23 3.11 3.15
CA LYS A 111 20.31 2.44 4.44
C LYS A 111 19.64 3.27 5.54
N ASP A 112 19.89 4.57 5.57
CA ASP A 112 19.29 5.48 6.56
C ASP A 112 17.78 5.62 6.34
N ASN A 113 17.34 5.79 5.09
CA ASN A 113 15.92 5.82 4.75
C ASN A 113 15.21 4.51 5.12
N SER A 114 15.84 3.37 4.88
CA SER A 114 15.30 2.07 5.29
C SER A 114 15.18 1.98 6.82
N LYS A 115 16.20 2.42 7.57
CA LYS A 115 16.17 2.45 9.05
C LYS A 115 15.09 3.40 9.59
N ILE A 116 14.89 4.55 8.96
CA ILE A 116 13.83 5.51 9.33
C ILE A 116 12.45 4.89 9.03
N LYS A 117 12.30 4.24 7.88
CA LYS A 117 11.05 3.59 7.49
C LYS A 117 10.70 2.41 8.39
N THR A 118 11.68 1.59 8.78
CA THR A 118 11.44 0.50 9.74
C THR A 118 11.10 1.04 11.13
N LYS A 119 11.79 2.08 11.61
CA LYS A 119 11.48 2.73 12.89
C LYS A 119 10.06 3.32 12.91
N SER A 120 9.68 4.09 11.89
CA SER A 120 8.33 4.67 11.78
C SER A 120 7.23 3.61 11.63
N LEU A 121 7.52 2.48 10.97
CA LEU A 121 6.59 1.36 10.88
C LEU A 121 6.39 0.67 12.23
N ILE A 122 7.46 0.45 12.99
CA ILE A 122 7.39 -0.09 14.35
C ILE A 122 6.56 0.83 15.25
N GLU A 123 6.80 2.13 15.20
CA GLU A 123 6.04 3.12 15.96
C GLU A 123 4.55 3.14 15.56
N SER A 124 4.26 3.05 14.26
CA SER A 124 2.89 2.94 13.76
C SER A 124 2.19 1.66 14.21
N LEU A 125 2.91 0.53 14.26
CA LEU A 125 2.38 -0.73 14.77
C LEU A 125 2.09 -0.65 16.27
N ASP A 126 2.99 -0.04 17.05
CA ASP A 126 2.78 0.16 18.48
C ASP A 126 1.56 1.05 18.76
N GLN A 127 1.42 2.16 18.03
CA GLN A 127 0.24 3.02 18.14
C GLN A 127 -1.06 2.29 17.77
N ARG A 128 -1.05 1.49 16.69
CA ARG A 128 -2.21 0.69 16.28
C ARG A 128 -2.55 -0.37 17.31
N ASN A 129 -1.56 -1.05 17.88
CA ASN A 129 -1.78 -2.03 18.95
C ASN A 129 -2.37 -1.36 20.20
N ALA A 130 -1.89 -0.17 20.57
CA ALA A 130 -2.48 0.61 21.65
C ALA A 130 -3.93 1.03 21.35
N GLN A 131 -4.25 1.39 20.11
CA GLN A 131 -5.63 1.66 19.68
C GLN A 131 -6.52 0.42 19.74
N LEU A 132 -6.03 -0.73 19.28
CA LEU A 132 -6.75 -2.01 19.38
C LEU A 132 -7.07 -2.36 20.82
N LYS A 133 -6.10 -2.21 21.73
CA LYS A 133 -6.32 -2.43 23.17
C LYS A 133 -7.38 -1.49 23.76
N LYS A 134 -7.38 -0.21 23.36
CA LYS A 134 -8.43 0.74 23.78
C LYS A 134 -9.80 0.33 23.26
N LEU A 135 -9.89 -0.10 22.00
CA LEU A 135 -11.14 -0.51 21.39
C LEU A 135 -11.69 -1.79 22.03
N GLU A 136 -10.82 -2.72 22.38
CA GLU A 136 -11.16 -3.94 23.13
C GLU A 136 -11.74 -3.59 24.51
N ILE A 137 -11.06 -2.73 25.27
CA ILE A 137 -11.54 -2.25 26.58
C ILE A 137 -12.89 -1.55 26.44
N TYR A 138 -13.04 -0.66 25.45
CA TYR A 138 -14.29 0.06 25.21
C TYR A 138 -15.45 -0.88 24.85
N THR A 139 -15.18 -1.87 24.01
CA THR A 139 -16.18 -2.87 23.60
C THR A 139 -16.63 -3.70 24.81
N ASN A 140 -15.69 -4.12 25.66
CA ASN A 140 -16.02 -4.84 26.88
C ASN A 140 -16.82 -3.98 27.87
N ASP A 141 -16.43 -2.73 28.10
CA ASP A 141 -17.17 -1.78 28.94
C ASP A 141 -18.59 -1.54 28.42
N LEU A 142 -18.74 -1.34 27.12
CA LEU A 142 -20.04 -1.14 26.49
C LEU A 142 -20.93 -2.39 26.62
N HIS A 143 -20.34 -3.58 26.47
CA HIS A 143 -21.05 -4.84 26.70
C HIS A 143 -21.55 -4.97 28.15
N HIS A 144 -20.70 -4.65 29.13
CA HIS A 144 -21.10 -4.64 30.54
C HIS A 144 -22.22 -3.62 30.82
N LYS A 145 -22.16 -2.42 30.22
CA LYS A 145 -23.23 -1.41 30.33
C LYS A 145 -24.55 -1.91 29.77
N LEU A 146 -24.53 -2.60 28.62
CA LEU A 146 -25.74 -3.19 28.05
C LEU A 146 -26.34 -4.28 28.95
N ILE A 147 -25.50 -5.15 29.52
CA ILE A 147 -25.96 -6.17 30.48
C ILE A 147 -26.59 -5.52 31.72
N ASN A 148 -25.95 -4.48 32.26
CA ASN A 148 -26.44 -3.77 33.45
C ASN A 148 -27.74 -3.02 33.16
N ALA A 149 -27.84 -2.30 32.03
CA ALA A 149 -29.08 -1.65 31.63
C ALA A 149 -30.21 -2.68 31.42
N GLN A 150 -29.91 -3.83 30.82
CA GLN A 150 -30.88 -4.91 30.63
C GLN A 150 -31.29 -5.56 31.95
N SER A 151 -30.40 -5.67 32.93
CA SER A 151 -30.75 -6.19 34.27
C SER A 151 -31.57 -5.18 35.06
N GLU A 152 -31.27 -3.89 34.95
CA GLU A 152 -32.04 -2.80 35.55
C GLU A 152 -33.47 -2.71 34.98
N ILE A 153 -33.62 -2.79 33.66
CA ILE A 153 -34.94 -2.85 33.01
C ILE A 153 -35.76 -4.04 33.51
N ARG A 154 -35.13 -5.22 33.66
CA ARG A 154 -35.80 -6.41 34.20
C ARG A 154 -36.19 -6.24 35.67
N ALA A 155 -35.31 -5.64 36.48
CA ALA A 155 -35.59 -5.39 37.89
C ALA A 155 -36.72 -4.36 38.08
N LEU A 156 -36.76 -3.30 37.26
CA LEU A 156 -37.84 -2.32 37.27
C LEU A 156 -39.18 -2.93 36.86
N HIS A 157 -39.21 -3.79 35.83
CA HIS A 157 -40.42 -4.51 35.46
C HIS A 157 -40.93 -5.41 36.60
N ALA A 158 -40.04 -6.19 37.22
CA ALA A 158 -40.43 -7.02 38.37
C ALA A 158 -40.96 -6.18 39.56
N ARG A 159 -40.39 -4.99 39.79
CA ARG A 159 -40.93 -4.03 40.79
C ARG A 159 -42.32 -3.51 40.43
N ILE A 160 -42.58 -3.23 39.15
CA ILE A 160 -43.91 -2.80 38.69
C ILE A 160 -44.94 -3.93 38.88
N ASP A 161 -44.59 -5.17 38.53
CA ASP A 161 -45.49 -6.32 38.68
C ASP A 161 -45.80 -6.60 40.16
N THR A 162 -44.78 -6.66 41.01
CA THR A 162 -44.97 -6.84 42.46
C THR A 162 -45.78 -5.71 43.11
N GLN A 163 -45.58 -4.46 42.70
CA GLN A 163 -46.40 -3.34 43.20
C GLN A 163 -47.85 -3.47 42.77
N LYS A 164 -48.12 -3.87 41.52
CA LYS A 164 -49.49 -4.12 41.04
C LYS A 164 -50.15 -5.25 41.81
N ASP A 165 -49.46 -6.37 42.01
CA ASP A 165 -50.00 -7.52 42.73
C ASP A 165 -50.31 -7.19 44.20
N ASN A 166 -49.43 -6.44 44.87
CA ASN A 166 -49.65 -6.04 46.27
C ASN A 166 -50.81 -5.03 46.41
N LEU A 167 -50.95 -4.11 45.45
CA LEU A 167 -52.09 -3.19 45.39
C LEU A 167 -53.40 -3.94 45.11
N LEU A 168 -53.41 -4.87 44.15
CA LEU A 168 -54.57 -5.71 43.85
C LEU A 168 -55.01 -6.54 45.06
N MET A 169 -54.06 -7.15 45.77
CA MET A 169 -54.36 -7.95 46.97
C MET A 169 -54.98 -7.09 48.08
N SER A 170 -54.49 -5.86 48.29
CA SER A 170 -55.05 -4.93 49.27
C SER A 170 -56.51 -4.58 48.96
N TRP A 171 -56.83 -4.15 47.74
CA TRP A 171 -58.20 -3.78 47.38
C TRP A 171 -59.16 -4.98 47.38
N PHE A 172 -58.68 -6.16 46.97
CA PHE A 172 -59.47 -7.40 47.03
C PHE A 172 -59.80 -7.80 48.47
N THR A 173 -58.84 -7.76 49.40
CA THR A 173 -59.09 -8.10 50.82
C THR A 173 -60.06 -7.14 51.50
N TYR A 174 -59.95 -5.82 51.26
CA TYR A 174 -60.93 -4.86 51.75
C TYR A 174 -62.33 -5.13 51.18
N GLY A 175 -62.43 -5.42 49.88
CA GLY A 175 -63.70 -5.81 49.24
C GLY A 175 -64.29 -7.09 49.84
N ALA A 176 -63.47 -8.11 50.07
CA ALA A 176 -63.88 -9.38 50.67
C ALA A 176 -64.38 -9.23 52.10
N ILE A 177 -63.71 -8.42 52.92
CA ILE A 177 -64.12 -8.12 54.31
C ILE A 177 -65.48 -7.39 54.31
N VAL A 178 -65.64 -6.37 53.46
CA VAL A 178 -66.90 -5.61 53.37
C VAL A 178 -68.05 -6.49 52.87
N ALA A 179 -67.83 -7.28 51.83
CA ALA A 179 -68.84 -8.20 51.30
C ALA A 179 -69.24 -9.27 52.33
N GLY A 180 -68.26 -9.88 53.00
CA GLY A 180 -68.50 -10.86 54.07
C GLY A 180 -69.25 -10.27 55.26
N GLY A 181 -68.84 -9.09 55.73
CA GLY A 181 -69.51 -8.37 56.82
C GLY A 181 -70.95 -7.96 56.45
N GLY A 182 -71.15 -7.45 55.23
CA GLY A 182 -72.48 -7.09 54.72
C GLY A 182 -73.41 -8.29 54.60
N LEU A 183 -72.90 -9.45 54.16
CA LEU A 183 -73.66 -10.69 54.07
C LEU A 183 -74.06 -11.20 55.47
N LEU A 184 -73.14 -11.18 56.43
CA LEU A 184 -73.44 -11.57 57.81
C LEU A 184 -74.50 -10.65 58.44
N LEU A 185 -74.34 -9.33 58.30
CA LEU A 185 -75.32 -8.37 58.80
C LEU A 185 -76.68 -8.51 58.10
N GLY A 186 -76.70 -8.72 56.78
CA GLY A 186 -77.93 -8.96 56.03
C GLY A 186 -78.66 -10.22 56.47
N LEU A 187 -77.93 -11.30 56.77
CA LEU A 187 -78.51 -12.55 57.27
C LEU A 187 -79.06 -12.39 58.70
N ILE A 188 -78.35 -11.66 59.57
CA ILE A 188 -78.81 -11.32 60.92
C ILE A 188 -80.08 -10.46 60.88
N LEU A 189 -80.12 -9.43 60.03
CA LEU A 189 -81.31 -8.58 59.87
C LEU A 189 -82.50 -9.36 59.30
N SER A 190 -82.26 -10.23 58.31
CA SER A 190 -83.30 -11.10 57.74
C SER A 190 -83.93 -12.01 58.79
N HIS A 191 -83.13 -12.49 59.76
CA HIS A 191 -83.63 -13.37 60.81
C HIS A 191 -84.38 -12.63 61.93
N LEU A 192 -84.09 -11.35 62.17
CA LEU A 192 -84.69 -10.59 63.27
C LEU A 192 -85.99 -9.87 62.89
N ILE A 193 -86.29 -9.70 61.60
CA ILE A 193 -87.52 -9.05 61.13
C ILE A 193 -88.65 -10.09 61.02
N PRO A 194 -89.72 -10.04 61.85
CA PRO A 194 -90.82 -10.99 61.76
C PRO A 194 -91.61 -10.77 60.46
N HIS A 195 -91.72 -11.82 59.66
CA HIS A 195 -92.44 -11.84 58.40
C HIS A 195 -93.96 -11.74 58.67
N HIS A 196 -94.54 -10.55 58.53
CA HIS A 196 -95.98 -10.37 58.69
C HIS A 196 -96.72 -11.00 57.49
N LYS A 197 -97.32 -12.19 57.69
CA LYS A 197 -98.22 -12.81 56.70
C LYS A 197 -99.40 -11.88 56.42
N LYS A 198 -99.56 -11.41 55.18
CA LYS A 198 -100.83 -10.87 54.70
C LYS A 198 -101.84 -12.01 54.60
N ARG A 199 -102.91 -11.92 55.39
CA ARG A 199 -104.12 -12.75 55.23
C ARG A 199 -104.86 -12.27 53.99
N ASN A 200 -105.07 -13.17 53.03
CA ASN A 200 -106.14 -13.00 52.05
C ASN A 200 -107.46 -13.12 52.79
N ASN A 201 -108.30 -12.08 52.72
CA ASN A 201 -109.69 -12.17 53.14
C ASN A 201 -110.49 -12.70 51.96
N ASP A 202 -111.00 -13.92 52.09
CA ASP A 202 -112.11 -14.40 51.28
C ASP A 202 -113.43 -13.84 51.83
N TRP A 203 -114.14 -13.19 50.90
CA TRP A 203 -115.53 -12.79 50.76
C TRP A 203 -116.59 -13.52 51.61
N THR A 204 -117.42 -12.74 52.32
CA THR A 204 -118.89 -12.79 52.37
C THR A 204 -119.45 -11.55 53.04
#